data_AF-A0A418V0U0-F1
#
_entry.id   AF-A0A418V0U0-F1
#
_cell.length_a   1.000
_cell.length_b   1.000
_cell.length_c   1.000
_cell.angle_alpha   90.00
_cell.angle_beta   90.00
_cell.angle_gamma   90.00
#
_symmetry.space_group_name_H-M   'P 1'
#
loop_
_entity.id
_entity.type
_entity.pdbx_description
1 polymer ?
#
loop_
_entity_poly.entity_id
_entity_poly.type
_entity_poly.pdbx_seq_one_letter_code
_entity_poly.pdbx_strand_id
1 'polypeptide(L)'
;GAKDAATGFLVTMVWNQDVKYPGAQNLYSRLKKALGGEEPSQHAAQSYAGMLAAAEAIRLAGSADPARVQEALKRVKLNTAFGPVSFRSYGGYQNQNSVVGLITQVQNGKFVTVAPATAATGKIVFPRK
;
A
#
# COMPACT_ATOMS: atom_id res chain seq x y z
N GLY A 1 9.26 12.79 6.84
CA GLY A 1 8.87 11.54 7.52
C GLY A 1 8.21 11.87 8.83
N ALA A 2 8.13 10.90 9.74
CA ALA A 2 7.78 11.21 11.12
C ALA A 2 8.89 12.06 11.75
N LYS A 3 8.53 13.08 12.54
CA LYS A 3 9.51 13.95 13.22
C LYS A 3 10.12 13.22 14.42
N ASP A 4 11.24 13.73 14.95
CA ASP A 4 12.02 13.06 16.00
C ASP A 4 11.21 12.70 17.26
N ALA A 5 10.22 13.53 17.61
CA ALA A 5 9.30 13.28 18.74
C ALA A 5 8.49 11.98 18.62
N ALA A 6 8.35 11.41 17.41
CA ALA A 6 7.66 10.15 17.18
C ALA A 6 8.59 8.94 17.21
N THR A 7 9.90 9.11 17.43
CA THR A 7 10.85 7.99 17.44
C THR A 7 10.46 6.93 18.46
N GLY A 8 10.46 5.67 18.03
CA GLY A 8 10.04 4.53 18.84
C GLY A 8 8.55 4.17 18.71
N PHE A 9 7.70 5.07 18.18
CA PHE A 9 6.27 4.80 18.04
C PHE A 9 6.02 3.74 16.98
N LEU A 10 5.01 2.91 17.24
CA LEU A 10 4.52 1.88 16.33
C LEU A 10 3.24 2.37 15.64
N VAL A 11 3.16 2.11 14.34
CA VAL A 11 2.01 2.43 13.50
C VAL A 11 1.68 1.21 12.66
N THR A 12 0.40 0.88 12.56
CA THR A 12 -0.08 -0.12 11.59
C THR A 12 -0.22 0.52 10.22
N MET A 13 0.40 -0.07 9.21
CA MET A 13 0.32 0.41 7.83
C MET A 13 -0.03 -0.74 6.90
N VAL A 14 -0.52 -0.43 5.70
CA VAL A 14 -0.68 -1.42 4.60
C VAL A 14 0.36 -1.22 3.49
N TRP A 15 1.13 -0.13 3.57
CA TRP A 15 2.20 0.19 2.65
C TRP A 15 3.19 1.19 3.25
N ASN A 16 4.47 1.03 2.93
CA ASN A 16 5.55 1.98 3.20
C ASN A 16 6.57 1.91 2.05
N GLN A 17 7.45 2.89 1.90
CA GLN A 17 8.42 2.90 0.78
C GLN A 17 9.42 1.73 0.81
N ASP A 18 9.57 1.08 1.96
CA ASP A 18 10.50 -0.02 2.19
C ASP A 18 9.90 -1.41 1.86
N VAL A 19 8.63 -1.47 1.46
CA VAL A 19 8.03 -2.73 0.99
C VAL A 19 8.78 -3.26 -0.25
N LYS A 20 8.83 -4.59 -0.36
CA LYS A 20 9.58 -5.30 -1.40
C LYS A 20 8.80 -5.46 -2.72
N TYR A 21 7.67 -4.79 -2.88
CA TYR A 21 6.89 -4.87 -4.12
C TYR A 21 7.65 -4.20 -5.27
N PRO A 22 7.70 -4.82 -6.47
CA PRO A 22 8.33 -4.22 -7.63
C PRO A 22 7.79 -2.80 -7.89
N GLY A 23 8.71 -1.82 -8.00
CA GLY A 23 8.37 -0.44 -8.29
C GLY A 23 7.91 0.41 -7.09
N ALA A 24 7.91 -0.12 -5.85
CA ALA A 24 7.49 0.63 -4.66
C ALA A 24 8.32 1.92 -4.44
N GLN A 25 9.65 1.85 -4.56
CA GLN A 25 10.54 3.00 -4.41
C GLN A 25 10.33 4.03 -5.53
N ASN A 26 10.14 3.57 -6.77
CA ASN A 26 9.82 4.46 -7.88
C ASN A 26 8.45 5.15 -7.69
N LEU A 27 7.44 4.42 -7.21
CA LEU A 27 6.14 4.99 -6.87
C LEU A 27 6.29 6.05 -5.77
N TYR A 28 7.05 5.77 -4.72
CA TYR A 28 7.36 6.75 -3.67
C TYR A 28 7.95 8.04 -4.25
N SER A 29 9.00 7.94 -5.07
CA SER A 29 9.63 9.11 -5.70
C SER A 29 8.65 9.90 -6.57
N ARG A 30 7.81 9.21 -7.35
CA ARG A 30 6.78 9.85 -8.20
C ARG A 30 5.70 10.55 -7.38
N LEU A 31 5.20 9.90 -6.33
CA LEU A 31 4.19 10.49 -5.44
C LEU A 31 4.77 11.71 -4.71
N LYS A 32 5.99 11.60 -4.17
CA LYS A 32 6.66 12.72 -3.48
C LYS A 32 6.84 13.92 -4.40
N LYS A 33 7.25 13.69 -5.66
CA LYS A 33 7.31 14.76 -6.67
C LYS A 33 5.93 15.37 -6.94
N ALA A 34 4.90 14.54 -7.11
CA ALA A 34 3.54 15.01 -7.39
C ALA A 34 2.94 15.82 -6.21
N LEU A 35 3.36 15.53 -4.99
CA LEU A 35 2.94 16.22 -3.76
C LEU A 35 3.85 17.41 -3.41
N GLY A 36 4.63 17.95 -4.36
CA GLY A 36 5.47 19.12 -4.11
C GLY A 36 6.60 18.88 -3.10
N GLY A 37 7.03 17.62 -2.93
CA GLY A 37 8.08 17.24 -1.98
C GLY A 37 7.56 16.72 -0.64
N GLU A 38 6.25 16.77 -0.38
CA GLU A 38 5.66 16.19 0.82
C GLU A 38 5.74 14.66 0.84
N GLU A 39 5.73 14.09 2.05
CA GLU A 39 5.79 12.63 2.22
C GLU A 39 4.47 11.96 1.82
N PRO A 40 4.50 11.03 0.85
CA PRO A 40 3.31 10.26 0.48
C PRO A 40 2.80 9.41 1.65
N SER A 41 1.48 9.46 1.89
CA SER A 41 0.83 8.53 2.80
C SER A 41 0.60 7.16 2.13
N GLN A 42 0.37 6.14 2.93
CA GLN A 42 -0.09 4.83 2.44
C GLN A 42 -1.37 4.93 1.58
N HIS A 43 -2.24 5.90 1.86
CA HIS A 43 -3.45 6.13 1.09
C HIS A 43 -3.14 6.66 -0.32
N ALA A 44 -2.06 7.42 -0.52
CA ALA A 44 -1.65 7.85 -1.86
C ALA A 44 -1.23 6.65 -2.72
N ALA A 45 -0.45 5.72 -2.15
CA ALA A 45 -0.07 4.49 -2.84
C ALA A 45 -1.28 3.57 -3.10
N GLN A 46 -2.19 3.46 -2.13
CA GLN A 46 -3.44 2.70 -2.26
C GLN A 46 -4.35 3.28 -3.35
N SER A 47 -4.55 4.60 -3.38
CA SER A 47 -5.35 5.28 -4.39
C SER A 47 -4.76 5.12 -5.79
N TYR A 48 -3.43 5.16 -5.92
CA TYR A 48 -2.75 4.85 -7.18
C TYR A 48 -3.10 3.45 -7.68
N ALA A 49 -3.01 2.43 -6.82
CA ALA A 49 -3.39 1.07 -7.17
C ALA A 49 -4.90 0.92 -7.45
N GLY A 50 -5.74 1.66 -6.73
CA GLY A 50 -7.19 1.71 -6.97
C GLY A 50 -7.53 2.24 -8.36
N MET A 51 -6.85 3.29 -8.82
CA MET A 51 -7.02 3.81 -10.18
C MET A 51 -6.57 2.81 -11.25
N LEU A 52 -5.47 2.09 -11.03
CA LEU A 52 -5.05 1.02 -11.93
C LEU A 52 -6.09 -0.11 -12.01
N ALA A 53 -6.69 -0.48 -10.87
CA ALA A 53 -7.75 -1.49 -10.82
C ALA A 53 -9.01 -1.03 -11.56
N ALA A 54 -9.41 0.23 -11.40
CA ALA A 54 -10.55 0.80 -12.12
C ALA A 54 -10.32 0.82 -13.64
N ALA A 55 -9.13 1.26 -14.08
CA ALA A 55 -8.76 1.27 -15.48
C ALA A 55 -8.76 -0.15 -16.09
N GLU A 56 -8.22 -1.13 -15.37
CA GLU A 56 -8.22 -2.53 -15.79
C GLU A 56 -9.63 -3.11 -15.88
N ALA A 57 -10.51 -2.80 -14.92
CA ALA A 57 -11.90 -3.25 -14.96
C ALA A 57 -12.64 -2.69 -16.18
N ILE A 58 -12.48 -1.39 -16.47
CA ILE A 58 -13.06 -0.75 -17.67
C ILE A 58 -12.54 -1.42 -18.94
N ARG A 59 -11.22 -1.69 -19.01
CA ARG A 59 -10.59 -2.38 -20.14
C ARG A 59 -11.15 -3.79 -20.33
N LEU A 60 -11.29 -4.57 -19.25
CA LEU A 60 -11.84 -5.93 -19.28
C LEU A 60 -13.34 -5.95 -19.62
N ALA A 61 -14.09 -4.93 -19.19
CA ALA A 61 -15.50 -4.77 -19.52
C ALA A 61 -15.73 -4.40 -20.98
N GLY A 62 -14.76 -3.71 -21.62
CA GLY A 62 -14.94 -3.12 -22.95
C GLY A 62 -16.02 -2.03 -22.97
N SER A 63 -16.29 -1.43 -21.82
CA SER A 63 -17.39 -0.47 -21.60
C SER A 63 -17.16 0.30 -20.30
N ALA A 64 -17.68 1.52 -20.23
CA ALA A 64 -17.78 2.29 -18.99
C ALA A 64 -19.13 2.09 -18.27
N ASP A 65 -19.98 1.18 -18.75
CA ASP A 65 -21.24 0.84 -18.09
C ASP A 65 -21.01 0.31 -16.67
N PRO A 66 -21.67 0.86 -15.64
CA PRO A 66 -21.42 0.48 -14.25
C PRO A 66 -21.60 -1.01 -13.94
N ALA A 67 -22.63 -1.64 -14.50
CA ALA A 67 -22.90 -3.06 -14.24
C ALA A 67 -21.82 -3.95 -14.89
N ARG A 68 -21.40 -3.63 -16.11
CA ARG A 68 -20.30 -4.33 -16.79
C ARG A 68 -18.97 -4.14 -16.07
N VAL A 69 -18.68 -2.94 -15.59
CA VAL A 69 -17.45 -2.64 -14.82
C VAL A 69 -17.46 -3.39 -13.49
N GLN A 70 -18.61 -3.42 -12.79
CA GLN A 70 -18.76 -4.17 -11.55
C GLN A 70 -18.48 -5.67 -11.75
N GLU A 71 -19.00 -6.27 -12.82
CA GLU A 71 -18.72 -7.67 -13.13
C GLU A 71 -17.23 -7.88 -13.49
N ALA A 72 -16.64 -6.95 -14.25
CA ALA A 72 -15.24 -7.02 -14.61
C ALA A 72 -14.28 -6.88 -13.41
N LEU A 73 -14.66 -6.17 -12.35
CA LEU A 73 -13.86 -6.07 -11.12
C LEU A 73 -13.56 -7.44 -10.50
N LYS A 74 -14.46 -8.41 -10.64
CA LYS A 74 -14.26 -9.80 -10.17
C LYS A 74 -13.12 -10.52 -10.89
N ARG A 75 -12.73 -10.04 -12.08
CA ARG A 75 -11.69 -10.61 -12.93
C ARG A 75 -10.36 -9.85 -12.84
N VAL A 76 -10.32 -8.70 -12.17
CA VAL A 76 -9.10 -7.91 -12.01
C VAL A 76 -8.06 -8.69 -11.21
N LYS A 77 -6.87 -8.83 -11.80
CA LYS A 77 -5.68 -9.40 -11.18
C LYS A 77 -4.47 -8.58 -11.61
N LEU A 78 -3.97 -7.73 -10.72
CA LEU A 78 -2.83 -6.85 -10.99
C LEU A 78 -1.72 -7.07 -9.98
N ASN A 79 -0.47 -6.95 -10.43
CA ASN A 79 0.68 -6.75 -9.55
C ASN A 79 1.10 -5.28 -9.65
N THR A 80 0.96 -4.53 -8.56
CA THR A 80 1.24 -3.09 -8.53
C THR A 80 2.37 -2.77 -7.56
N ALA A 81 2.87 -1.54 -7.60
CA ALA A 81 3.83 -1.02 -6.62
C ALA A 81 3.25 -0.89 -5.20
N PHE A 82 1.91 -0.99 -5.04
CA PHE A 82 1.26 -1.11 -3.73
C PHE A 82 1.16 -2.57 -3.25
N GLY A 83 1.29 -3.54 -4.17
CA GLY A 83 1.08 -4.96 -3.94
C GLY A 83 0.11 -5.59 -4.94
N PRO A 84 -0.21 -6.88 -4.78
CA PRO A 84 -1.21 -7.54 -5.59
C PRO A 84 -2.60 -6.94 -5.35
N VAL A 85 -3.39 -6.82 -6.42
CA VAL A 85 -4.78 -6.34 -6.39
C VAL A 85 -5.69 -7.38 -7.01
N SER A 86 -6.60 -7.91 -6.20
CA SER A 86 -7.69 -8.80 -6.61
C SER A 86 -8.81 -8.72 -5.59
N PHE A 87 -10.07 -8.68 -6.03
CA PHE A 87 -11.22 -8.56 -5.12
C PHE A 87 -11.82 -9.93 -4.85
N ARG A 88 -11.83 -10.35 -3.58
CA ARG A 88 -12.40 -11.62 -3.14
C ARG A 88 -13.03 -11.51 -1.76
N SER A 89 -13.91 -12.45 -1.43
CA SER A 89 -14.43 -12.59 -0.08
C SER A 89 -13.51 -13.52 0.75
N TYR A 90 -13.19 -13.12 1.98
CA TYR A 90 -12.31 -13.88 2.87
C TYR A 90 -12.53 -13.44 4.32
N GLY A 91 -12.46 -14.35 5.29
CA GLY A 91 -12.44 -14.00 6.71
C GLY A 91 -13.56 -13.04 7.18
N GLY A 92 -14.76 -13.12 6.58
CA GLY A 92 -15.88 -12.22 6.86
C GLY A 92 -15.93 -10.94 6.01
N TYR A 93 -14.85 -10.59 5.29
CA TYR A 93 -14.81 -9.51 4.32
C TYR A 93 -15.45 -9.93 2.99
N GLN A 94 -16.13 -9.00 2.32
CA GLN A 94 -16.79 -9.21 1.03
C GLN A 94 -16.14 -8.33 -0.05
N ASN A 95 -15.78 -8.94 -1.18
CA ASN A 95 -15.23 -8.23 -2.36
C ASN A 95 -14.07 -7.26 -2.05
N GLN A 96 -13.15 -7.63 -1.15
CA GLN A 96 -12.03 -6.79 -0.76
C GLN A 96 -10.72 -7.23 -1.39
N ASN A 97 -9.80 -6.29 -1.57
CA ASN A 97 -8.41 -6.63 -1.78
C ASN A 97 -7.79 -7.12 -0.47
N SER A 98 -7.03 -8.20 -0.53
CA SER A 98 -6.27 -8.71 0.63
C SER A 98 -4.89 -8.10 0.62
N VAL A 99 -4.61 -7.26 1.62
CA VAL A 99 -3.31 -6.62 1.82
C VAL A 99 -2.65 -7.16 3.09
N VAL A 100 -1.32 -7.23 3.08
CA VAL A 100 -0.56 -7.60 4.27
C VAL A 100 -0.49 -6.37 5.19
N GLY A 101 -1.04 -6.49 6.40
CA GLY A 101 -0.85 -5.50 7.45
C GLY A 101 0.60 -5.49 7.91
N LEU A 102 1.17 -4.30 8.04
CA LEU A 102 2.54 -4.03 8.45
C LEU A 102 2.53 -3.41 9.84
N ILE A 103 3.45 -3.87 10.69
CA ILE A 103 3.83 -3.14 11.89
C ILE A 103 5.08 -2.34 11.53
N THR A 104 4.97 -1.03 11.65
CA THR A 104 6.01 -0.08 11.25
C THR A 104 6.42 0.73 12.47
N GLN A 105 7.72 0.87 12.69
CA GLN A 105 8.27 1.71 13.74
C GLN A 105 8.91 2.96 13.13
N VAL A 106 8.73 4.11 13.79
CA VAL A 106 9.53 5.29 13.48
C VAL A 106 10.93 5.12 14.08
N GLN A 107 11.94 5.04 13.22
CA GLN A 107 13.36 4.94 13.60
C GLN A 107 14.13 6.05 12.88
N ASN A 108 14.79 6.93 13.63
CA ASN A 108 15.56 8.06 13.08
C ASN A 108 14.76 8.89 12.05
N GLY A 109 13.50 9.21 12.39
CA GLY A 109 12.58 9.96 11.53
C GLY A 109 12.05 9.22 10.29
N LYS A 110 12.38 7.93 10.14
CA LYS A 110 11.95 7.09 9.02
C LYS A 110 10.99 5.99 9.48
N PHE A 111 10.02 5.67 8.64
CA PHE A 111 9.16 4.51 8.83
C PHE A 111 9.93 3.24 8.44
N VAL A 112 10.11 2.31 9.37
CA VAL A 112 10.78 1.02 9.17
C VAL A 112 9.80 -0.11 9.46
N THR A 113 9.56 -0.97 8.48
CA THR A 113 8.71 -2.15 8.63
C THR A 113 9.41 -3.20 9.50
N VAL A 114 8.83 -3.52 10.66
CA VAL A 114 9.41 -4.45 11.65
C VAL A 114 8.66 -5.78 11.74
N ALA A 115 7.42 -5.85 11.24
CA ALA A 115 6.66 -7.10 11.13
C ALA A 115 5.59 -7.03 10.01
N PRO A 116 5.07 -8.17 9.52
CA PRO A 116 5.50 -9.55 9.83
C PRO A 116 6.92 -9.83 9.31
N ALA A 117 7.56 -10.90 9.78
CA ALA A 117 8.94 -11.26 9.40
C ALA A 117 9.14 -11.37 7.87
N THR A 118 8.11 -11.78 7.14
CA THR A 118 8.10 -11.87 5.67
C THR A 118 8.21 -10.51 4.98
N ALA A 119 7.74 -9.44 5.62
CA ALA A 119 7.76 -8.07 5.12
C ALA A 119 8.82 -7.17 5.80
N ALA A 120 9.39 -7.62 6.91
CA ALA A 120 10.32 -6.82 7.71
C ALA A 120 11.58 -6.40 6.92
N THR A 121 11.97 -5.15 7.14
CA THR A 121 13.17 -4.49 6.60
C THR A 121 14.12 -4.07 7.72
N GLY A 122 13.63 -4.06 8.96
CA GLY A 122 14.43 -3.80 10.16
C GLY A 122 13.89 -4.55 11.38
N LYS A 123 14.58 -4.38 12.51
CA LYS A 123 14.16 -4.93 13.81
C LYS A 123 13.49 -3.84 14.64
N ILE A 124 12.55 -4.23 15.50
CA ILE A 124 12.00 -3.31 16.50
C ILE A 124 13.12 -2.82 17.43
N VAL A 125 13.12 -1.52 17.72
CA VAL A 125 14.03 -0.87 18.66
C VAL A 125 13.24 -0.51 19.91
N PHE A 126 13.55 -1.16 21.03
CA PHE A 126 12.96 -0.80 22.31
C PHE A 126 13.66 0.43 22.89
N PRO A 127 12.93 1.33 23.58
CA PRO A 127 13.55 2.42 24.32
C PRO A 127 14.52 1.82 25.36
N ARG A 128 15.74 2.37 25.42
CA ARG A 128 16.67 2.05 26.51
C ARG A 128 16.14 2.71 27.78
N LYS A 129 16.24 1.99 28.91
CA LYS A 129 15.94 2.54 30.24
C LYS A 129 16.83 3.74 30.55
#